data_AF-A0A7S7ZEY5-F1
#
_entry.id   AF-A0A7S7ZEY5-F1
#
_cell.length_a   1.000
_cell.length_b   1.000
_cell.length_c   1.000
_cell.angle_alpha   90.00
_cell.angle_beta   90.00
_cell.angle_gamma   90.00
#
_symmetry.space_group_name_H-M   'P 1'
#
loop_
_entity.id
_entity.type
_entity.pdbx_description
1 polymer ?
#
loop_
_entity_poly.entity_id
_entity_poly.type
_entity_poly.pdbx_seq_one_letter_code
_entity_poly.pdbx_strand_id
1 'polypeptide(L)'
;MSKPMFPALAQFVAATAGRNMTKAAYMAVSVGVLSMVLLTVDPAYETAHRWVDFLLWACLVYFVFEWLVRLRHMRRQGRLALYMSSSAGLVDALGALAVPLALISGADPKTAWLLSVLWVLKVVPGIPGLRQLRRVLVLESGPLVSVLVIFLMVVFLASVAEYFLERDVQPQTFGSVPAALWWAVVTLTTTGYGDVVPVTPLGRLVAALVMISGLGVFGLWTGILATGFAAETRRDNFLKTWESVSKVPFFAALGPAAIADVTHMLRTMELPARTMIIRKGAQGDCMYFIAAGAVEVDLPGKKVQLGEGAFFGEMALLGNNVRGANVSTTKVSRLLVLDLVDFRVLMARHPDLAETIDAEAKRRALENK
;
A
#
# COMPACT_ATOMS: atom_id res chain seq x y z
N MET A 1 -30.76 -6.67 25.87
CA MET A 1 -29.42 -6.83 25.27
C MET A 1 -28.44 -7.16 26.38
N SER A 2 -27.95 -8.40 26.45
CA SER A 2 -27.07 -8.88 27.52
C SER A 2 -25.66 -8.30 27.38
N LYS A 3 -25.10 -7.76 28.46
CA LYS A 3 -23.69 -7.36 28.54
C LYS A 3 -22.80 -8.57 28.17
N PRO A 4 -21.79 -8.41 27.29
CA PRO A 4 -20.89 -9.51 26.99
C PRO A 4 -20.12 -9.90 28.26
N MET A 5 -20.17 -11.20 28.60
CA MET A 5 -19.63 -11.81 29.83
C MET A 5 -18.11 -11.66 30.00
N PHE A 6 -17.40 -11.20 28.96
CA PHE A 6 -15.96 -10.91 28.99
C PHE A 6 -15.66 -9.67 28.12
N PRO A 7 -15.53 -8.47 28.70
CA PRO A 7 -15.24 -7.26 27.92
C PRO A 7 -13.90 -7.33 27.17
N ALA A 8 -12.90 -8.03 27.72
CA ALA A 8 -11.62 -8.29 27.06
C ALA A 8 -11.77 -9.17 25.79
N LEU A 9 -12.64 -10.18 25.82
CA LEU A 9 -12.93 -11.02 24.66
C LEU A 9 -13.67 -10.23 23.58
N ALA A 10 -14.61 -9.36 23.97
CA ALA A 10 -15.33 -8.50 23.04
C ALA A 10 -14.40 -7.46 22.37
N GLN A 11 -13.47 -6.87 23.13
CA GLN A 11 -12.44 -5.97 22.60
C GLN A 11 -11.45 -6.72 21.68
N PHE A 12 -11.02 -7.92 22.06
CA PHE A 12 -10.16 -8.74 21.21
C PHE A 12 -10.85 -9.14 19.91
N VAL A 13 -12.12 -9.57 19.96
CA VAL A 13 -12.93 -9.87 18.78
C VAL A 13 -13.14 -8.64 17.92
N ALA A 14 -13.39 -7.46 18.49
CA ALA A 14 -13.49 -6.22 17.73
C ALA A 14 -12.16 -5.84 17.06
N ALA A 15 -11.04 -6.04 17.75
CA ALA A 15 -9.69 -5.77 17.24
C ALA A 15 -9.23 -6.79 16.17
N THR A 16 -9.71 -8.03 16.23
CA THR A 16 -9.44 -9.10 15.25
C THR A 16 -10.53 -9.28 14.18
N ALA A 17 -11.68 -8.60 14.33
CA ALA A 17 -12.73 -8.54 13.30
C ALA A 17 -12.31 -7.68 12.10
N GLY A 18 -11.35 -6.77 12.30
CA GLY A 18 -10.65 -6.11 11.21
C GLY A 18 -9.72 -7.07 10.46
N ARG A 19 -9.49 -6.82 9.18
CA ARG A 19 -8.49 -7.56 8.37
C ARG A 19 -7.04 -7.36 8.85
N ASN A 20 -6.80 -6.41 9.76
CA ASN A 20 -5.47 -6.08 10.26
C ASN A 20 -5.15 -6.90 11.50
N MET A 21 -3.94 -7.43 11.58
CA MET A 21 -3.43 -8.13 12.75
C MET A 21 -3.36 -7.20 13.97
N THR A 22 -3.57 -7.75 15.16
CA THR A 22 -3.28 -7.06 16.42
C THR A 22 -1.75 -6.92 16.59
N LYS A 23 -1.30 -5.90 17.33
CA LYS A 23 0.12 -5.76 17.69
C LYS A 23 0.69 -7.03 18.34
N ALA A 24 -0.13 -7.74 19.11
CA ALA A 24 0.22 -9.01 19.74
C ALA A 24 0.52 -10.11 18.71
N ALA A 25 -0.28 -10.21 17.64
CA ALA A 25 -0.06 -11.20 16.59
C ALA A 25 1.22 -10.92 15.81
N TYR A 26 1.56 -9.66 15.53
CA TYR A 26 2.85 -9.31 14.92
C TYR A 26 4.04 -9.74 15.80
N MET A 27 3.96 -9.45 17.10
CA MET A 27 4.99 -9.85 18.06
C MET A 27 5.12 -11.38 18.15
N ALA A 28 4.01 -12.12 18.15
CA ALA A 28 4.03 -13.58 18.13
C ALA A 28 4.67 -14.16 16.86
N VAL A 29 4.41 -13.57 15.68
CA VAL A 29 5.11 -13.98 14.44
C VAL A 29 6.61 -13.71 14.56
N SER A 30 7.01 -12.51 15.00
CA SER A 30 8.43 -12.16 15.13
C SER A 30 9.17 -13.08 16.10
N VAL A 31 8.60 -13.34 17.28
CA VAL A 31 9.17 -14.26 18.28
C VAL A 31 9.20 -15.70 17.77
N GLY A 32 8.14 -16.15 17.10
CA GLY A 32 8.05 -17.49 16.53
C GLY A 32 9.11 -17.74 15.46
N VAL A 33 9.26 -16.81 14.50
CA VAL A 33 10.27 -16.90 13.44
C VAL A 33 11.69 -16.83 14.01
N LEU A 34 11.94 -15.94 14.98
CA LEU A 34 13.25 -15.88 15.64
C LEU A 34 13.58 -17.19 16.38
N SER A 35 12.61 -17.76 17.08
CA SER A 35 12.76 -19.05 17.76
C SER A 35 13.01 -20.19 16.78
N MET A 36 12.36 -20.16 15.61
CA MET A 36 12.59 -21.12 14.52
C MET A 36 13.99 -20.96 13.89
N VAL A 37 14.52 -19.74 13.78
CA VAL A 37 15.92 -19.55 13.35
C VAL A 37 16.88 -20.11 14.40
N LEU A 38 16.65 -19.84 15.69
CA LEU A 38 17.48 -20.38 16.77
C LEU A 38 17.47 -21.90 16.84
N LEU A 39 16.34 -22.54 16.51
CA LEU A 39 16.20 -24.00 16.39
C LEU A 39 17.20 -24.62 15.39
N THR A 40 17.60 -23.87 14.36
CA THR A 40 18.53 -24.35 13.31
C THR A 40 20.01 -24.15 13.64
N VAL A 41 20.33 -23.52 14.77
CA VAL A 41 21.71 -23.25 15.20
C VAL A 41 22.04 -24.12 16.41
N ASP A 42 22.70 -25.26 16.19
CA ASP A 42 22.89 -26.30 17.22
C ASP A 42 23.49 -25.77 18.55
N PRO A 43 24.57 -24.97 18.58
CA PRO A 43 25.13 -24.47 19.85
C PRO A 43 24.17 -23.55 20.63
N ALA A 44 23.37 -22.76 19.91
CA ALA A 44 22.39 -21.85 20.50
C ALA A 44 21.16 -22.63 21.00
N TYR A 45 20.71 -23.62 20.24
CA TYR A 45 19.59 -24.47 20.61
C TYR A 45 19.93 -25.33 21.82
N GLU A 46 21.09 -25.98 21.87
CA GLU A 46 21.46 -26.81 23.03
C GLU A 46 21.43 -26.02 24.35
N THR A 47 21.93 -24.78 24.32
CA THR A 47 21.96 -23.88 25.48
C THR A 47 20.57 -23.41 25.91
N ALA A 48 19.64 -23.23 24.97
CA ALA A 48 18.35 -22.56 25.21
C ALA A 48 17.10 -23.38 24.80
N HIS A 49 17.23 -24.68 24.53
CA HIS A 49 16.18 -25.52 23.92
C HIS A 49 14.83 -25.40 24.65
N ARG A 50 14.84 -25.42 25.99
CA ARG A 50 13.61 -25.27 26.81
C ARG A 50 12.89 -23.96 26.55
N TRP A 51 13.63 -22.87 26.40
CA TRP A 51 13.07 -21.54 26.13
C TRP A 51 12.56 -21.45 24.69
N VAL A 52 13.32 -21.95 23.72
CA VAL A 52 12.92 -21.98 22.31
C VAL A 52 11.62 -22.77 22.12
N ASP A 53 11.56 -24.00 22.66
CA ASP A 53 10.38 -24.86 22.57
C ASP A 53 9.18 -24.21 23.28
N PHE A 54 9.39 -23.62 24.47
CA PHE A 54 8.33 -22.91 25.20
C PHE A 54 7.77 -21.74 24.38
N LEU A 55 8.63 -20.92 23.78
CA LEU A 55 8.21 -19.78 22.96
C LEU A 55 7.45 -20.22 21.71
N LEU A 56 7.91 -21.28 21.04
CA LEU A 56 7.24 -21.87 19.88
C LEU A 56 5.85 -22.41 20.24
N TRP A 57 5.72 -23.15 21.34
CA TRP A 57 4.42 -23.61 21.85
C TRP A 57 3.51 -22.45 22.25
N ALA A 58 4.03 -21.43 22.93
CA ALA A 58 3.27 -20.26 23.31
C ALA A 58 2.71 -19.51 22.08
N CYS A 59 3.53 -19.34 21.02
CA CYS A 59 3.10 -18.75 19.75
C CYS A 59 2.03 -19.60 19.05
N LEU A 60 2.22 -20.93 19.02
CA LEU A 60 1.25 -21.85 18.44
C LEU A 60 -0.10 -21.79 19.17
N VAL A 61 -0.10 -21.84 20.51
CA VAL A 61 -1.30 -21.72 21.34
C VAL A 61 -2.01 -20.40 21.06
N TYR A 62 -1.26 -19.30 20.96
CA TYR A 62 -1.82 -17.99 20.61
C TYR A 62 -2.51 -18.03 19.24
N PHE A 63 -1.87 -18.61 18.21
CA PHE A 63 -2.45 -18.67 16.86
C PHE A 63 -3.64 -19.62 16.73
N VAL A 64 -3.62 -20.74 17.43
CA VAL A 64 -4.76 -21.66 17.52
C VAL A 64 -5.92 -20.97 18.23
N PHE A 65 -5.66 -20.29 19.35
CA PHE A 65 -6.67 -19.52 20.06
C PHE A 65 -7.28 -18.42 19.18
N GLU A 66 -6.46 -17.63 18.50
CA GLU A 66 -6.91 -16.59 17.57
C GLU A 66 -7.80 -17.17 16.46
N TRP A 67 -7.37 -18.27 15.84
CA TRP A 67 -8.13 -18.94 14.78
C TRP A 67 -9.47 -19.49 15.28
N LEU A 68 -9.51 -20.14 16.45
CA LEU A 68 -10.74 -20.65 17.05
C LEU A 68 -11.74 -19.53 17.38
N VAL A 69 -11.26 -18.40 17.88
CA VAL A 69 -12.09 -17.22 18.15
C VAL A 69 -12.70 -16.68 16.86
N ARG A 70 -11.90 -16.52 15.80
CA ARG A 70 -12.37 -16.08 14.47
C ARG A 70 -13.39 -17.05 13.87
N LEU A 71 -13.10 -18.35 13.94
CA LEU A 71 -13.98 -19.41 13.45
C LEU A 71 -15.33 -19.40 14.16
N ARG A 72 -15.33 -19.29 15.51
CA ARG A 72 -16.57 -19.22 16.31
C ARG A 72 -17.38 -17.95 16.00
N HIS A 73 -16.71 -16.82 15.80
CA HIS A 73 -17.35 -15.55 15.44
C HIS A 73 -18.03 -15.65 14.05
N MET A 74 -17.31 -16.17 13.05
CA MET A 74 -17.85 -16.36 11.69
C MET A 74 -18.97 -17.40 11.63
N ARG A 75 -18.89 -18.46 12.46
CA ARG A 75 -19.97 -19.45 12.61
C ARG A 75 -21.26 -18.82 13.13
N ARG A 76 -21.16 -17.96 14.15
CA ARG A 76 -22.33 -17.24 14.70
C ARG A 76 -22.98 -16.29 13.70
N GLN A 77 -22.21 -15.78 12.73
CA GLN A 77 -22.72 -14.92 11.66
C GLN A 77 -23.20 -15.69 10.41
N GLY A 78 -23.15 -17.03 10.42
CA GLY A 78 -23.52 -17.85 9.27
C GLY A 78 -22.55 -17.76 8.07
N ARG A 79 -21.34 -17.21 8.25
CA ARG A 79 -20.35 -16.94 7.18
C ARG A 79 -19.15 -17.88 7.22
N LEU A 80 -19.26 -19.02 7.91
CA LEU A 80 -18.13 -19.92 8.13
C LEU A 80 -17.54 -20.49 6.83
N ALA A 81 -18.39 -20.95 5.91
CA ALA A 81 -17.95 -21.50 4.63
C ALA A 81 -17.17 -20.47 3.80
N LEU A 82 -17.68 -19.23 3.73
CA LEU A 82 -17.03 -18.11 3.05
C LEU A 82 -15.68 -17.75 3.67
N TYR A 83 -15.56 -17.83 5.00
CA TYR A 83 -14.30 -17.56 5.69
C TYR A 83 -13.26 -18.64 5.39
N MET A 84 -13.63 -19.92 5.45
CA MET A 84 -12.70 -21.03 5.18
C MET A 84 -12.17 -21.01 3.75
N SER A 85 -12.98 -20.60 2.76
CA SER A 85 -12.55 -20.44 1.37
C SER A 85 -11.86 -19.10 1.07
N SER A 86 -11.76 -18.20 2.05
CA SER A 86 -11.10 -16.91 1.88
C SER A 86 -9.59 -17.00 2.07
N SER A 87 -8.84 -16.08 1.45
CA SER A 87 -7.39 -16.00 1.64
C SER A 87 -6.98 -15.80 3.10
N ALA A 88 -7.80 -15.09 3.89
CA ALA A 88 -7.53 -14.88 5.32
C ALA A 88 -7.76 -16.14 6.15
N GLY A 89 -8.85 -16.87 5.89
CA GLY A 89 -9.15 -18.12 6.60
C GLY A 89 -8.17 -19.24 6.27
N LEU A 90 -7.70 -19.30 5.02
CA LEU A 90 -6.66 -20.25 4.59
C LEU A 90 -5.34 -19.97 5.31
N VAL A 91 -4.92 -18.71 5.41
CA VAL A 91 -3.71 -18.32 6.16
C VAL A 91 -3.84 -18.60 7.66
N ASP A 92 -5.00 -18.30 8.26
CA ASP A 92 -5.23 -18.59 9.68
C ASP A 92 -5.22 -20.10 9.96
N ALA A 93 -5.81 -20.90 9.06
CA ALA A 93 -5.81 -22.36 9.13
C ALA A 93 -4.40 -22.95 8.96
N LEU A 94 -3.64 -22.53 7.94
CA LEU A 94 -2.26 -22.97 7.74
C LEU A 94 -1.39 -22.65 8.96
N GLY A 95 -1.52 -21.44 9.51
CA GLY A 95 -0.73 -21.04 10.68
C GLY A 95 -1.10 -21.81 11.96
N ALA A 96 -2.34 -22.26 12.10
CA ALA A 96 -2.79 -23.02 13.28
C ALA A 96 -2.58 -24.54 13.14
N LEU A 97 -2.64 -25.08 11.92
CA LEU A 97 -2.68 -26.53 11.69
C LEU A 97 -1.37 -27.12 11.14
N ALA A 98 -0.53 -26.36 10.44
CA ALA A 98 0.65 -26.92 9.76
C ALA A 98 1.61 -27.64 10.72
N VAL A 99 1.95 -27.01 11.85
CA VAL A 99 2.86 -27.60 12.85
C VAL A 99 2.21 -28.82 13.55
N PRO A 100 0.97 -28.74 14.11
CA PRO A 100 0.33 -29.91 14.70
C PRO A 100 0.17 -31.08 13.75
N LEU A 101 -0.19 -30.84 12.48
CA LEU A 101 -0.33 -31.90 11.49
C LEU A 101 1.00 -32.60 11.21
N ALA A 102 2.11 -31.85 11.13
CA ALA A 102 3.44 -32.43 10.97
C ALA A 102 3.85 -33.29 12.18
N LEU A 103 3.60 -32.81 13.41
CA LEU A 103 3.87 -33.58 14.63
C LEU A 103 3.05 -34.87 14.70
N ILE A 104 1.76 -34.81 14.33
CA ILE A 104 0.87 -35.99 14.32
C ILE A 104 1.28 -36.99 13.22
N SER A 105 1.81 -36.50 12.09
CA SER A 105 2.34 -37.38 11.02
C SER A 105 3.65 -38.09 11.39
N GLY A 106 4.20 -37.85 12.59
CA GLY A 106 5.43 -38.47 13.07
C GLY A 106 6.70 -37.79 12.56
N ALA A 107 6.62 -36.54 12.07
CA ALA A 107 7.81 -35.78 11.73
C ALA A 107 8.63 -35.48 13.00
N ASP A 108 9.96 -35.45 12.85
CA ASP A 108 10.84 -35.02 13.94
C ASP A 108 10.43 -33.62 14.43
N PRO A 109 10.40 -33.36 15.76
CA PRO A 109 9.97 -32.07 16.29
C PRO A 109 10.74 -30.89 15.71
N LYS A 110 12.05 -31.00 15.48
CA LYS A 110 12.83 -29.90 14.87
C LYS A 110 12.33 -29.61 13.46
N THR A 111 12.09 -30.64 12.65
CA THR A 111 11.57 -30.50 11.29
C THR A 111 10.14 -29.95 11.26
N ALA A 112 9.27 -30.41 12.15
CA ALA A 112 7.89 -29.93 12.25
C ALA A 112 7.82 -28.44 12.57
N TRP A 113 8.68 -27.96 13.48
CA TRP A 113 8.75 -26.54 13.86
C TRP A 113 9.27 -25.63 12.73
N LEU A 114 9.94 -26.14 11.70
CA LEU A 114 10.31 -25.34 10.52
C LEU A 114 9.07 -24.82 9.78
N LEU A 115 7.93 -25.52 9.85
CA LEU A 115 6.67 -25.07 9.27
C LEU A 115 6.12 -23.81 9.96
N SER A 116 6.65 -23.42 11.11
CA SER A 116 6.32 -22.12 11.73
C SER A 116 6.69 -20.93 10.85
N VAL A 117 7.54 -21.09 9.83
CA VAL A 117 7.79 -20.07 8.79
C VAL A 117 6.50 -19.61 8.10
N LEU A 118 5.49 -20.48 8.01
CA LEU A 118 4.17 -20.15 7.47
C LEU A 118 3.43 -19.10 8.30
N TRP A 119 3.81 -18.87 9.56
CA TRP A 119 3.26 -17.79 10.38
C TRP A 119 3.58 -16.41 9.81
N VAL A 120 4.64 -16.26 9.00
CA VAL A 120 4.92 -15.02 8.25
C VAL A 120 3.78 -14.66 7.31
N LEU A 121 3.05 -15.65 6.76
CA LEU A 121 1.89 -15.39 5.89
C LEU A 121 0.78 -14.62 6.62
N LYS A 122 0.70 -14.70 7.95
CA LYS A 122 -0.28 -13.92 8.73
C LYS A 122 -0.06 -12.42 8.63
N VAL A 123 1.18 -11.97 8.39
CA VAL A 123 1.55 -10.56 8.21
C VAL A 123 0.94 -9.99 6.94
N VAL A 124 0.82 -10.80 5.89
CA VAL A 124 0.44 -10.38 4.52
C VAL A 124 -0.91 -9.63 4.47
N PRO A 125 -2.03 -10.16 5.03
CA PRO A 125 -3.32 -9.45 5.04
C PRO A 125 -3.31 -8.07 5.71
N GLY A 126 -2.39 -7.86 6.66
CA GLY A 126 -2.28 -6.62 7.44
C GLY A 126 -1.46 -5.52 6.78
N ILE A 127 -0.72 -5.80 5.70
CA ILE A 127 0.10 -4.81 4.99
C ILE A 127 -0.76 -4.07 3.95
N PRO A 128 -1.05 -2.76 4.12
CA PRO A 128 -1.85 -2.01 3.15
C PRO A 128 -1.23 -1.98 1.75
N GLY A 129 0.10 -1.88 1.67
CA GLY A 129 0.85 -1.86 0.41
C GLY A 129 0.67 -3.14 -0.43
N LEU A 130 0.51 -4.32 0.20
CA LEU A 130 0.27 -5.56 -0.54
C LEU A 130 -1.12 -5.59 -1.19
N ARG A 131 -2.09 -4.84 -0.66
CA ARG A 131 -3.39 -4.68 -1.31
C ARG A 131 -3.29 -3.86 -2.59
N GLN A 132 -2.50 -2.80 -2.57
CA GLN A 132 -2.20 -1.99 -3.76
C GLN A 132 -1.43 -2.83 -4.78
N LEU A 133 -0.38 -3.54 -4.36
CA LEU A 133 0.38 -4.47 -5.22
C LEU A 133 -0.55 -5.50 -5.88
N ARG A 134 -1.41 -6.17 -5.11
CA ARG A 134 -2.36 -7.15 -5.66
C ARG A 134 -3.26 -6.53 -6.72
N ARG A 135 -3.74 -5.30 -6.48
CA ARG A 135 -4.61 -4.61 -7.43
C ARG A 135 -3.87 -4.26 -8.71
N VAL A 136 -2.66 -3.73 -8.61
CA VAL A 136 -1.79 -3.45 -9.76
C VAL A 136 -1.50 -4.73 -10.55
N LEU A 137 -1.13 -5.84 -9.88
CA LEU A 137 -0.89 -7.13 -10.53
C LEU A 137 -2.12 -7.68 -11.28
N VAL A 138 -3.33 -7.47 -10.75
CA VAL A 138 -4.57 -7.91 -11.40
C VAL A 138 -4.94 -7.00 -12.57
N LEU A 139 -4.75 -5.69 -12.44
CA LEU A 139 -5.07 -4.73 -13.49
C LEU A 139 -4.07 -4.83 -14.66
N GLU A 140 -2.78 -4.97 -14.35
CA GLU A 140 -1.69 -5.07 -15.32
C GLU A 140 -1.35 -6.53 -15.68
N SER A 141 -2.22 -7.49 -15.37
CA SER A 141 -1.92 -8.91 -15.55
C SER A 141 -1.65 -9.28 -17.00
N GLY A 142 -2.35 -8.66 -17.95
CA GLY A 142 -2.15 -8.89 -19.38
C GLY A 142 -0.71 -8.59 -19.82
N PRO A 143 -0.26 -7.32 -19.71
CA PRO A 143 1.12 -6.93 -20.02
C PRO A 143 2.16 -7.74 -19.24
N LEU A 144 1.97 -7.96 -17.94
CA LEU A 144 2.92 -8.73 -17.12
C LEU A 144 3.05 -10.19 -17.59
N VAL A 145 1.94 -10.83 -17.97
CA VAL A 145 1.98 -12.17 -18.56
C VAL A 145 2.70 -12.16 -19.91
N SER A 146 2.49 -11.15 -20.75
CA SER A 146 3.24 -11.03 -22.02
C SER A 146 4.74 -10.94 -21.79
N VAL A 147 5.19 -10.12 -20.83
CA VAL A 147 6.61 -10.00 -20.51
C VAL A 147 7.15 -11.29 -19.88
N LEU A 148 6.36 -11.99 -19.06
CA LEU A 148 6.73 -13.31 -18.52
C LEU A 148 6.94 -14.35 -19.64
N VAL A 149 6.04 -14.38 -20.63
CA VAL A 149 6.16 -15.29 -21.77
C VAL A 149 7.41 -14.99 -22.60
N ILE A 150 7.68 -13.70 -22.86
CA ILE A 150 8.91 -13.28 -23.56
C ILE A 150 10.15 -13.69 -22.76
N PHE A 151 10.15 -13.46 -21.44
CA PHE A 151 11.24 -13.87 -20.55
C PHE A 151 11.52 -15.38 -20.66
N LEU A 152 10.48 -16.21 -20.50
CA LEU A 152 10.61 -17.68 -20.57
C LEU A 152 11.06 -18.14 -21.96
N MET A 153 10.58 -17.50 -23.02
CA MET A 153 10.99 -17.80 -24.39
C MET A 153 12.47 -17.49 -24.61
N VAL A 154 12.96 -16.34 -24.17
CA VAL A 154 14.38 -15.96 -24.28
C VAL A 154 15.27 -16.91 -23.47
N VAL A 155 14.89 -17.22 -22.23
CA VAL A 155 15.63 -18.19 -21.39
C VAL A 155 15.73 -19.55 -22.07
N PHE A 156 14.61 -20.05 -22.61
CA PHE A 156 14.58 -21.36 -23.25
C PHE A 156 15.39 -21.40 -24.55
N LEU A 157 15.26 -20.38 -25.40
CA LEU A 157 16.04 -20.29 -26.64
C LEU A 157 17.54 -20.15 -26.36
N ALA A 158 17.93 -19.35 -25.37
CA ALA A 158 19.31 -19.19 -24.95
C ALA A 158 19.89 -20.51 -24.41
N SER A 159 19.13 -21.23 -23.59
CA SER A 159 19.49 -22.53 -23.05
C SER A 159 19.76 -23.57 -24.16
N VAL A 160 18.88 -23.65 -25.16
CA VAL A 160 19.07 -24.56 -26.31
C VAL A 160 20.25 -24.13 -27.17
N ALA A 161 20.44 -22.82 -27.37
CA ALA A 161 21.57 -22.29 -28.15
C ALA A 161 22.91 -22.63 -27.48
N GLU A 162 23.07 -22.35 -26.18
CA GLU A 162 24.31 -22.70 -25.47
C GLU A 162 24.52 -24.20 -25.35
N TYR A 163 23.46 -24.98 -25.13
CA TYR A 163 23.58 -26.44 -25.19
C TYR A 163 24.17 -26.88 -26.53
N PHE A 164 23.67 -26.34 -27.65
CA PHE A 164 24.18 -26.72 -28.96
C PHE A 164 25.63 -26.26 -29.21
N LEU A 165 26.01 -25.08 -28.72
CA LEU A 165 27.32 -24.48 -28.95
C LEU A 165 28.42 -24.99 -28.00
N GLU A 166 28.07 -25.32 -26.76
CA GLU A 166 29.03 -25.61 -25.70
C GLU A 166 29.04 -27.07 -25.25
N ARG A 167 28.06 -27.91 -25.60
CA ARG A 167 27.99 -29.31 -25.11
C ARG A 167 29.24 -30.15 -25.38
N ASP A 168 29.93 -29.90 -26.50
CA ASP A 168 31.10 -30.68 -26.91
C ASP A 168 32.37 -30.24 -26.16
N VAL A 169 32.43 -28.95 -25.77
CA VAL A 169 33.58 -28.35 -25.05
C VAL A 169 33.40 -28.43 -23.54
N GLN A 170 32.16 -28.29 -23.07
CA GLN A 170 31.76 -28.21 -21.67
C GLN A 170 30.62 -29.19 -21.34
N PRO A 171 30.81 -30.52 -21.49
CA PRO A 171 29.75 -31.50 -21.26
C PRO A 171 29.27 -31.58 -19.81
N GLN A 172 30.10 -31.18 -18.84
CA GLN A 172 29.72 -31.20 -17.41
C GLN A 172 28.75 -30.07 -17.04
N THR A 173 28.81 -28.94 -17.75
CA THR A 173 28.04 -27.72 -17.45
C THR A 173 26.93 -27.47 -18.48
N PHE A 174 27.22 -27.64 -19.77
CA PHE A 174 26.28 -27.48 -20.88
C PHE A 174 25.88 -28.82 -21.52
N GLY A 175 26.05 -29.95 -20.82
CA GLY A 175 25.70 -31.28 -21.33
C GLY A 175 24.21 -31.60 -21.39
N SER A 176 23.34 -30.72 -20.89
CA SER A 176 21.89 -30.87 -21.01
C SER A 176 21.20 -29.52 -21.07
N VAL A 177 20.04 -29.45 -21.72
CA VAL A 177 19.22 -28.23 -21.79
C VAL A 177 18.85 -27.71 -20.38
N PRO A 178 18.40 -28.53 -19.42
CA PRO A 178 18.14 -28.05 -18.05
C PRO A 178 19.36 -27.45 -17.35
N ALA A 179 20.57 -27.99 -17.58
CA ALA A 179 21.79 -27.42 -17.03
C ALA A 179 22.11 -26.06 -17.65
N ALA A 180 21.96 -25.92 -18.97
CA ALA A 180 22.08 -24.65 -19.68
C ALA A 180 20.99 -23.63 -19.29
N LEU A 181 19.80 -24.11 -18.86
CA LEU A 181 18.69 -23.28 -18.40
C LEU A 181 19.07 -22.52 -17.13
N TRP A 182 19.78 -23.15 -16.20
CA TRP A 182 20.30 -22.49 -14.99
C TRP A 182 21.16 -21.28 -15.35
N TRP A 183 22.13 -21.47 -16.25
CA TRP A 183 22.97 -20.39 -16.76
C TRP A 183 22.15 -19.28 -17.44
N ALA A 184 21.18 -19.65 -18.28
CA ALA A 184 20.35 -18.69 -19.01
C ALA A 184 19.51 -17.84 -18.07
N VAL A 185 18.92 -18.43 -17.02
CA VAL A 185 18.20 -17.68 -15.98
C VAL A 185 19.15 -16.72 -15.26
N VAL A 186 20.28 -17.22 -14.74
CA VAL A 186 21.26 -16.42 -13.97
C VAL A 186 21.80 -15.24 -14.77
N THR A 187 22.03 -15.44 -16.07
CA THR A 187 22.55 -14.40 -16.99
C THR A 187 21.46 -13.40 -17.36
N LEU A 188 20.26 -13.87 -17.69
CA LEU A 188 19.14 -13.00 -18.09
C LEU A 188 18.61 -12.17 -16.92
N THR A 189 18.62 -12.71 -15.69
CA THR A 189 18.25 -11.98 -14.46
C THR A 189 19.39 -11.14 -13.89
N THR A 190 20.45 -10.90 -14.70
CA THR A 190 21.61 -10.08 -14.34
C THR A 190 22.26 -10.46 -13.00
N THR A 191 22.13 -11.74 -12.59
CA THR A 191 22.65 -12.23 -11.31
C THR A 191 24.12 -12.59 -11.42
N GLY A 192 24.48 -13.35 -12.46
CA GLY A 192 25.87 -13.61 -12.84
C GLY A 192 26.74 -14.23 -11.73
N TYR A 193 26.37 -15.41 -11.22
CA TYR A 193 27.18 -16.12 -10.21
C TYR A 193 28.61 -16.42 -10.67
N GLY A 194 28.84 -16.56 -11.99
CA GLY A 194 30.15 -16.87 -12.56
C GLY A 194 30.60 -18.31 -12.36
N ASP A 195 29.70 -19.19 -11.93
CA ASP A 195 29.87 -20.63 -11.78
C ASP A 195 29.96 -21.35 -13.13
N VAL A 196 29.20 -20.88 -14.12
CA VAL A 196 29.17 -21.42 -15.48
C VAL A 196 29.20 -20.27 -16.48
N VAL A 197 30.06 -20.35 -17.51
CA VAL A 197 30.14 -19.35 -18.59
C VAL A 197 30.49 -20.01 -19.93
N PRO A 198 29.95 -19.53 -21.07
CA PRO A 198 30.37 -19.99 -22.39
C PRO A 198 31.82 -19.64 -22.68
N VAL A 199 32.58 -20.58 -23.24
CA VAL A 199 34.00 -20.37 -23.57
C VAL A 199 34.22 -20.20 -25.07
N THR A 200 33.31 -20.68 -25.91
CA THR A 200 33.39 -20.53 -27.36
C THR A 200 33.10 -19.09 -27.79
N PRO A 201 33.69 -18.61 -28.91
CA PRO A 201 33.38 -17.28 -29.42
C PRO A 201 31.89 -17.08 -29.75
N LEU A 202 31.23 -18.11 -30.28
CA LEU A 202 29.81 -18.06 -30.61
C LEU A 202 28.92 -18.08 -29.36
N GLY A 203 29.24 -18.91 -28.36
CA GLY A 203 28.55 -18.90 -27.07
C GLY A 203 28.68 -17.53 -26.39
N ARG A 204 29.87 -16.92 -26.40
CA ARG A 204 30.05 -15.55 -25.88
C ARG A 204 29.23 -14.49 -26.61
N LEU A 205 29.03 -14.64 -27.92
CA LEU A 205 28.17 -13.75 -28.70
C LEU A 205 26.69 -13.92 -28.28
N VAL A 206 26.23 -15.16 -28.12
CA VAL A 206 24.87 -15.46 -27.61
C VAL A 206 24.69 -14.91 -26.21
N ALA A 207 25.65 -15.16 -25.31
CA ALA A 207 25.67 -14.59 -23.96
C ALA A 207 25.53 -13.07 -23.96
N ALA A 208 26.26 -12.36 -24.83
CA ALA A 208 26.15 -10.90 -24.94
C ALA A 208 24.73 -10.46 -25.36
N LEU A 209 24.11 -11.15 -26.32
CA LEU A 209 22.72 -10.89 -26.73
C LEU A 209 21.72 -11.16 -25.59
N VAL A 210 21.92 -12.25 -24.85
CA VAL A 210 21.11 -12.60 -23.67
C VAL A 210 21.19 -11.50 -22.62
N MET A 211 22.40 -11.01 -22.29
CA MET A 211 22.58 -9.91 -21.33
C MET A 211 21.82 -8.64 -21.76
N ILE A 212 21.92 -8.24 -23.03
CA ILE A 212 21.18 -7.08 -23.57
C ILE A 212 19.67 -7.29 -23.48
N SER A 213 19.19 -8.49 -23.85
CA SER A 213 17.76 -8.83 -23.77
C SER A 213 17.25 -8.83 -22.32
N GLY A 214 18.06 -9.26 -21.36
CA GLY A 214 17.72 -9.28 -19.94
C GLY A 214 17.46 -7.88 -19.39
N LEU A 215 18.32 -6.93 -19.74
CA LEU A 215 18.12 -5.52 -19.41
C LEU A 215 16.80 -4.98 -19.98
N GLY A 216 16.46 -5.34 -21.23
CA GLY A 216 15.20 -4.94 -21.85
C GLY A 216 13.96 -5.53 -21.15
N VAL A 217 13.96 -6.84 -20.92
CA VAL A 217 12.84 -7.55 -20.28
C VAL A 217 12.63 -7.08 -18.84
N PHE A 218 13.70 -6.90 -18.07
CA PHE A 218 13.62 -6.37 -16.71
C PHE A 218 13.16 -4.90 -16.67
N GLY A 219 13.60 -4.09 -17.63
CA GLY A 219 13.12 -2.72 -17.84
C GLY A 219 11.61 -2.66 -18.10
N LEU A 220 11.07 -3.59 -18.89
CA LEU A 220 9.63 -3.68 -19.13
C LEU A 220 8.86 -4.06 -17.85
N TRP A 221 9.34 -5.05 -17.10
CA TRP A 221 8.74 -5.45 -15.81
C TRP A 221 8.67 -4.29 -14.82
N THR A 222 9.79 -3.61 -14.62
CA THR A 222 9.89 -2.46 -13.71
C THR A 222 9.03 -1.29 -14.19
N GLY A 223 9.03 -1.01 -15.49
CA GLY A 223 8.21 0.05 -16.11
C GLY A 223 6.71 -0.16 -15.92
N ILE A 224 6.20 -1.37 -16.22
CA ILE A 224 4.77 -1.70 -16.06
C ILE A 224 4.32 -1.59 -14.61
N LEU A 225 5.13 -2.10 -13.66
CA LEU A 225 4.80 -1.99 -12.25
C LEU A 225 4.82 -0.53 -11.79
N ALA A 226 5.81 0.26 -12.21
CA ALA A 226 5.91 1.67 -11.86
C ALA A 226 4.72 2.49 -12.38
N THR A 227 4.31 2.29 -13.63
CA THR A 227 3.13 2.96 -14.21
C THR A 227 1.85 2.52 -13.52
N GLY A 228 1.70 1.22 -13.22
CA GLY A 228 0.55 0.67 -12.50
C GLY A 228 0.42 1.24 -11.08
N PHE A 229 1.52 1.31 -10.32
CA PHE A 229 1.53 1.94 -8.99
C PHE A 229 1.25 3.44 -9.06
N ALA A 230 1.79 4.15 -10.06
CA ALA A 230 1.52 5.56 -10.26
C ALA A 230 0.03 5.81 -10.58
N ALA A 231 -0.58 4.96 -11.42
CA ALA A 231 -1.99 5.03 -11.76
C ALA A 231 -2.89 4.78 -10.53
N GLU A 232 -2.58 3.76 -9.74
CA GLU A 232 -3.34 3.44 -8.52
C GLU A 232 -3.20 4.54 -7.47
N THR A 233 -1.99 5.07 -7.25
CA THR A 233 -1.76 6.18 -6.31
C THR A 233 -2.52 7.44 -6.73
N ARG A 234 -2.53 7.75 -8.03
CA ARG A 234 -3.31 8.87 -8.58
C ARG A 234 -4.81 8.67 -8.37
N ARG A 235 -5.31 7.45 -8.57
CA ARG A 235 -6.72 7.10 -8.33
C ARG A 235 -7.10 7.22 -6.85
N ASP A 236 -6.28 6.71 -5.95
CA ASP A 236 -6.51 6.81 -4.49
C ASP A 236 -6.53 8.27 -4.03
N ASN A 237 -5.63 9.09 -4.56
CA ASN A 237 -5.61 10.52 -4.28
C ASN A 237 -6.86 11.22 -4.83
N PHE A 238 -7.28 10.91 -6.06
CA PHE A 238 -8.51 11.45 -6.65
C PHE A 238 -9.74 11.14 -5.79
N LEU A 239 -9.90 9.89 -5.34
CA LEU A 239 -11.04 9.50 -4.51
C LEU A 239 -11.06 10.22 -3.15
N LYS A 240 -9.89 10.37 -2.50
CA LYS A 240 -9.76 11.14 -1.25
C LYS A 240 -10.09 12.62 -1.46
N THR A 241 -9.64 13.21 -2.57
CA THR A 241 -9.97 14.59 -2.92
C THR A 241 -11.46 14.71 -3.21
N TRP A 242 -12.06 13.82 -3.99
CA TRP A 242 -13.50 13.82 -4.28
C TRP A 242 -14.33 13.78 -3.01
N GLU A 243 -14.04 12.84 -2.10
CA GLU A 243 -14.76 12.73 -0.82
C GLU A 243 -14.62 14.01 0.02
N SER A 244 -13.47 14.66 -0.07
CA SER A 244 -13.21 15.93 0.62
C SER A 244 -13.97 17.10 -0.03
N VAL A 245 -14.04 17.11 -1.37
CA VAL A 245 -14.73 18.14 -2.17
C VAL A 245 -16.23 18.04 -1.99
N SER A 246 -16.81 16.84 -2.07
CA SER A 246 -18.25 16.62 -1.94
C SER A 246 -18.79 16.97 -0.55
N LYS A 247 -17.93 16.97 0.48
CA LYS A 247 -18.29 17.42 1.84
C LYS A 247 -18.39 18.93 1.96
N VAL A 248 -17.77 19.70 1.07
CA VAL A 248 -17.87 21.15 1.08
C VAL A 248 -19.22 21.52 0.46
N PRO A 249 -20.15 22.16 1.21
CA PRO A 249 -21.48 22.50 0.70
C PRO A 249 -21.43 23.30 -0.59
N PHE A 250 -20.40 24.13 -0.76
CA PHE A 250 -20.13 24.90 -1.96
C PHE A 250 -20.03 24.04 -3.24
N PHE A 251 -19.32 22.90 -3.18
CA PHE A 251 -19.15 22.00 -4.32
C PHE A 251 -20.23 20.92 -4.38
N ALA A 252 -21.00 20.71 -3.30
CA ALA A 252 -22.09 19.73 -3.28
C ALA A 252 -23.24 20.09 -4.25
N ALA A 253 -23.38 21.37 -4.62
CA ALA A 253 -24.32 21.82 -5.63
C ALA A 253 -23.93 21.45 -7.07
N LEU A 254 -22.67 21.05 -7.29
CA LEU A 254 -22.18 20.64 -8.60
C LEU A 254 -22.64 19.21 -8.94
N GLY A 255 -23.03 18.99 -10.19
CA GLY A 255 -23.25 17.63 -10.69
C GLY A 255 -21.96 16.79 -10.69
N PRO A 256 -22.05 15.44 -10.73
CA PRO A 256 -20.88 14.57 -10.64
C PRO A 256 -19.78 14.85 -11.68
N ALA A 257 -20.16 15.24 -12.90
CA ALA A 257 -19.20 15.58 -13.96
C ALA A 257 -18.41 16.86 -13.63
N ALA A 258 -19.05 17.89 -13.07
CA ALA A 258 -18.40 19.13 -12.69
C ALA A 258 -17.50 18.96 -11.46
N ILE A 259 -17.90 18.10 -10.51
CA ILE A 259 -17.03 17.74 -9.37
C ILE A 259 -15.75 17.08 -9.88
N ALA A 260 -15.83 16.18 -10.87
CA ALA A 260 -14.68 15.52 -11.47
C ALA A 260 -13.67 16.53 -12.02
N ASP A 261 -14.15 17.52 -12.79
CA ASP A 261 -13.34 18.60 -13.33
C ASP A 261 -12.64 19.40 -12.21
N VAL A 262 -13.38 19.78 -11.17
CA VAL A 262 -12.87 20.54 -10.02
C VAL A 262 -11.83 19.75 -9.22
N THR A 263 -12.01 18.44 -9.03
CA THR A 263 -11.05 17.61 -8.28
C THR A 263 -9.63 17.63 -8.85
N HIS A 264 -9.47 17.86 -10.15
CA HIS A 264 -8.16 17.96 -10.79
C HIS A 264 -7.50 19.34 -10.60
N MET A 265 -8.29 20.35 -10.28
CA MET A 265 -7.87 21.75 -10.07
C MET A 265 -7.51 22.01 -8.60
N LEU A 266 -7.92 21.10 -7.69
CA LEU A 266 -7.71 21.24 -6.26
C LEU A 266 -6.49 20.48 -5.77
N ARG A 267 -5.66 21.15 -4.97
CA ARG A 267 -4.55 20.52 -4.24
C ARG A 267 -4.95 20.30 -2.79
N THR A 268 -4.72 19.10 -2.27
CA THR A 268 -4.98 18.80 -0.85
C THR A 268 -3.76 19.12 -0.01
N MET A 269 -3.96 19.83 1.10
CA MET A 269 -2.92 20.18 2.06
C MET A 269 -3.35 19.80 3.48
N GLU A 270 -2.53 19.04 4.20
CA GLU A 270 -2.77 18.72 5.62
C GLU A 270 -1.81 19.51 6.49
N LEU A 271 -2.35 20.28 7.42
CA LEU A 271 -1.58 21.16 8.30
C LEU A 271 -1.81 20.77 9.77
N PRO A 272 -0.76 20.76 10.60
CA PRO A 272 -0.91 20.58 12.03
C PRO A 272 -1.58 21.81 12.67
N ALA A 273 -1.94 21.72 13.95
CA ALA A 273 -2.48 22.85 14.69
C ALA A 273 -1.43 23.98 14.82
N ARG A 274 -1.90 25.23 14.93
CA ARG A 274 -1.09 26.45 15.11
C ARG A 274 -0.15 26.78 13.95
N THR A 275 -0.47 26.34 12.74
CA THR A 275 0.25 26.71 11.52
C THR A 275 -0.38 27.95 10.91
N MET A 276 0.45 28.95 10.58
CA MET A 276 0.00 30.16 9.89
C MET A 276 -0.07 29.89 8.37
N ILE A 277 -1.28 30.02 7.82
CA ILE A 277 -1.59 29.74 6.41
C ILE A 277 -1.46 31.02 5.59
N ILE A 278 -2.09 32.10 6.07
CA ILE A 278 -2.12 33.40 5.40
C ILE A 278 -1.53 34.44 6.34
N ARG A 279 -0.66 35.29 5.78
CA ARG A 279 -0.18 36.52 6.43
C ARG A 279 -0.85 37.73 5.79
N LYS A 280 -1.37 38.63 6.62
CA LYS A 280 -1.95 39.90 6.19
C LYS A 280 -0.90 40.70 5.38
N GLY A 281 -1.32 41.29 4.27
CA GLY A 281 -0.48 42.09 3.38
C GLY A 281 0.36 41.29 2.37
N ALA A 282 0.41 39.96 2.49
CA ALA A 282 1.04 39.12 1.47
C ALA A 282 0.22 39.10 0.17
N GLN A 283 0.86 38.73 -0.93
CA GLN A 283 0.13 38.43 -2.16
C GLN A 283 -0.68 37.13 -2.00
N GLY A 284 -1.87 37.10 -2.59
CA GLY A 284 -2.78 35.97 -2.57
C GLY A 284 -3.18 35.56 -3.98
N ASP A 285 -2.71 34.39 -4.38
CA ASP A 285 -2.89 33.77 -5.69
C ASP A 285 -3.72 32.47 -5.63
N CYS A 286 -4.26 32.14 -4.47
CA CYS A 286 -5.10 30.96 -4.25
C CYS A 286 -6.17 31.21 -3.17
N MET A 287 -7.20 30.37 -3.12
CA MET A 287 -8.16 30.30 -2.02
C MET A 287 -8.21 28.89 -1.42
N TYR A 288 -8.80 28.77 -0.25
CA TYR A 288 -8.79 27.56 0.56
C TYR A 288 -10.21 27.15 0.95
N PHE A 289 -10.52 25.86 0.85
CA PHE A 289 -11.73 25.23 1.36
C PHE A 289 -11.37 24.29 2.51
N ILE A 290 -12.16 24.28 3.58
CA ILE A 290 -11.89 23.48 4.78
C ILE A 290 -12.64 22.15 4.65
N ALA A 291 -11.93 21.10 4.24
CA ALA A 291 -12.51 19.77 4.10
C ALA A 291 -12.68 19.05 5.44
N ALA A 292 -11.74 19.25 6.37
CA ALA A 292 -11.79 18.77 7.74
C ALA A 292 -10.92 19.69 8.59
N GLY A 293 -11.27 19.92 9.86
CA GLY A 293 -10.48 20.83 10.69
C GLY A 293 -11.18 22.11 11.09
N ALA A 294 -10.39 23.10 11.52
CA ALA A 294 -10.86 24.44 11.82
C ALA A 294 -9.68 25.42 11.75
N VAL A 295 -9.98 26.63 11.29
CA VAL A 295 -9.02 27.74 11.21
C VAL A 295 -9.58 28.95 11.95
N GLU A 296 -8.69 29.80 12.43
CA GLU A 296 -8.99 31.09 13.03
C GLU A 296 -8.48 32.20 12.10
N VAL A 297 -9.38 33.12 11.76
CA VAL A 297 -9.11 34.34 11.01
C VAL A 297 -8.99 35.49 11.99
N ASP A 298 -7.84 36.16 11.98
CA ASP A 298 -7.52 37.28 12.86
C ASP A 298 -7.78 38.60 12.13
N LEU A 299 -8.92 39.22 12.45
CA LEU A 299 -9.36 40.51 11.91
C LEU A 299 -9.10 41.62 12.95
N PRO A 300 -9.01 42.89 12.53
CA PRO A 300 -8.86 44.01 13.46
C PRO A 300 -10.02 44.03 14.48
N GLY A 301 -9.74 43.70 15.74
CA GLY A 301 -10.73 43.73 16.83
C GLY A 301 -11.64 42.50 16.95
N LYS A 302 -11.50 41.47 16.09
CA LYS A 302 -12.32 40.25 16.16
C LYS A 302 -11.59 39.03 15.62
N LYS A 303 -11.75 37.89 16.31
CA LYS A 303 -11.32 36.58 15.81
C LYS A 303 -12.53 35.78 15.34
N VAL A 304 -12.47 35.25 14.13
CA VAL A 304 -13.56 34.45 13.53
C VAL A 304 -13.05 33.04 13.32
N GLN A 305 -13.77 32.04 13.86
CA GLN A 305 -13.47 30.64 13.59
C GLN A 305 -14.27 30.14 12.40
N LEU A 306 -13.58 29.47 11.48
CA LEU A 306 -14.17 28.79 10.33
C LEU A 306 -13.96 27.28 10.48
N GLY A 307 -15.06 26.53 10.41
CA GLY A 307 -15.08 25.08 10.53
C GLY A 307 -15.18 24.37 9.18
N GLU A 308 -15.48 23.07 9.23
CA GLU A 308 -15.64 22.22 8.05
C GLU A 308 -16.72 22.75 7.09
N GLY A 309 -16.46 22.69 5.79
CA GLY A 309 -17.34 23.20 4.73
C GLY A 309 -17.20 24.69 4.44
N ALA A 310 -16.52 25.47 5.28
CA ALA A 310 -16.25 26.88 5.02
C ALA A 310 -15.03 27.09 4.10
N PHE A 311 -14.90 28.29 3.54
CA PHE A 311 -13.78 28.69 2.69
C PHE A 311 -13.27 30.09 3.05
N PHE A 312 -12.02 30.38 2.68
CA PHE A 312 -11.36 31.66 2.90
C PHE A 312 -10.30 31.98 1.83
N GLY A 313 -9.98 33.25 1.69
CA GLY A 313 -8.97 33.75 0.75
C GLY A 313 -9.52 34.20 -0.61
N GLU A 314 -10.83 34.05 -0.83
CA GLU A 314 -11.58 34.49 -2.01
C GLU A 314 -11.43 36.00 -2.28
N MET A 315 -11.38 36.81 -1.22
CA MET A 315 -11.29 38.28 -1.34
C MET A 315 -10.01 38.73 -2.04
N ALA A 316 -8.92 37.98 -1.90
CA ALA A 316 -7.69 38.29 -2.59
C ALA A 316 -7.84 38.07 -4.10
N LEU A 317 -8.54 37.00 -4.51
CA LEU A 317 -8.71 36.62 -5.91
C LEU A 317 -9.66 37.55 -6.70
N LEU A 318 -10.62 38.15 -6.00
CA LEU A 318 -11.58 39.10 -6.57
C LEU A 318 -11.09 40.56 -6.53
N GLY A 319 -10.09 40.87 -5.70
CA GLY A 319 -9.55 42.21 -5.50
C GLY A 319 -8.15 42.39 -6.09
N ASN A 320 -7.29 43.13 -5.38
CA ASN A 320 -5.92 43.43 -5.80
C ASN A 320 -4.89 42.32 -5.47
N ASN A 321 -5.32 41.06 -5.32
CA ASN A 321 -4.45 39.95 -4.90
C ASN A 321 -3.70 40.19 -3.57
N VAL A 322 -4.26 40.97 -2.64
CA VAL A 322 -3.65 41.21 -1.31
C VAL A 322 -4.46 40.51 -0.22
N ARG A 323 -3.77 39.83 0.70
CA ARG A 323 -4.38 39.13 1.83
C ARG A 323 -4.83 40.11 2.92
N GLY A 324 -6.13 40.09 3.25
CA GLY A 324 -6.73 41.03 4.21
C GLY A 324 -6.51 40.71 5.70
N ALA A 325 -6.22 39.45 6.05
CA ALA A 325 -6.17 38.97 7.43
C ALA A 325 -5.11 37.88 7.62
N ASN A 326 -4.69 37.66 8.87
CA ASN A 326 -3.91 36.47 9.20
C ASN A 326 -4.86 35.28 9.39
N VAL A 327 -4.48 34.11 8.89
CA VAL A 327 -5.26 32.88 9.08
C VAL A 327 -4.35 31.78 9.61
N SER A 328 -4.77 31.11 10.68
CA SER A 328 -4.00 30.02 11.30
C SER A 328 -4.87 28.84 11.68
N THR A 329 -4.31 27.63 11.66
CA THR A 329 -5.03 26.41 12.06
C THR A 329 -5.20 26.33 13.58
N THR A 330 -6.38 25.90 14.06
CA THR A 330 -6.61 25.67 15.50
C THR A 330 -6.46 24.19 15.88
N LYS A 331 -6.80 23.29 14.94
CA LYS A 331 -6.61 21.83 15.04
C LYS A 331 -5.97 21.30 13.75
N VAL A 332 -5.60 20.01 13.73
CA VAL A 332 -5.15 19.34 12.50
C VAL A 332 -6.23 19.52 11.44
N SER A 333 -5.87 20.14 10.32
CA SER A 333 -6.82 20.61 9.32
C SER A 333 -6.39 20.17 7.93
N ARG A 334 -7.36 19.67 7.15
CA ARG A 334 -7.22 19.33 5.73
C ARG A 334 -7.89 20.42 4.92
N LEU A 335 -7.09 21.09 4.10
CA LEU A 335 -7.52 22.18 3.24
C LEU A 335 -7.43 21.74 1.77
N LEU A 336 -8.37 22.21 0.97
CA LEU A 336 -8.33 22.12 -0.49
C LEU A 336 -7.96 23.49 -1.03
N VAL A 337 -6.88 23.56 -1.79
CA VAL A 337 -6.34 24.80 -2.36
C VAL A 337 -6.76 24.89 -3.82
N LEU A 338 -7.31 26.04 -4.21
CA LEU A 338 -7.66 26.38 -5.59
C LEU A 338 -6.86 27.61 -6.02
N ASP A 339 -6.04 27.47 -7.06
CA ASP A 339 -5.21 28.54 -7.58
C ASP A 339 -6.03 29.56 -8.39
N LEU A 340 -5.54 30.80 -8.56
CA LEU A 340 -6.26 31.90 -9.21
C LEU A 340 -6.64 31.58 -10.66
N VAL A 341 -5.75 30.90 -11.40
CA VAL A 341 -5.99 30.52 -12.79
C VAL A 341 -7.16 29.54 -12.87
N ASP A 342 -7.10 28.52 -12.02
CA ASP A 342 -8.12 27.49 -11.91
C ASP A 342 -9.45 28.06 -11.40
N PHE A 343 -9.40 28.95 -10.42
CA PHE A 343 -10.57 29.69 -9.95
C PHE A 343 -11.27 30.43 -11.09
N ARG A 344 -10.54 31.17 -11.92
CA ARG A 344 -11.13 31.90 -13.06
C ARG A 344 -11.77 30.96 -14.07
N VAL A 345 -11.13 29.83 -14.37
CA VAL A 345 -11.68 28.81 -15.26
C VAL A 345 -12.97 28.22 -14.68
N LEU A 346 -12.99 27.95 -13.38
CA LEU A 346 -14.15 27.41 -12.68
C LEU A 346 -15.33 28.39 -12.71
N MET A 347 -15.09 29.67 -12.42
CA MET A 347 -16.11 30.72 -12.45
C MET A 347 -16.66 30.95 -13.86
N ALA A 348 -15.83 30.83 -14.89
CA ALA A 348 -16.27 30.95 -16.28
C ALA A 348 -17.17 29.77 -16.72
N ARG A 349 -16.92 28.56 -16.19
CA ARG A 349 -17.72 27.36 -16.50
C ARG A 349 -19.00 27.25 -15.67
N HIS A 350 -19.00 27.80 -14.45
CA HIS A 350 -20.12 27.71 -13.51
C HIS A 350 -20.48 29.10 -12.94
N PRO A 351 -21.27 29.90 -13.67
CA PRO A 351 -21.67 31.24 -13.24
C PRO A 351 -22.38 31.26 -11.88
N ASP A 352 -23.20 30.25 -11.58
CA ASP A 352 -23.95 30.12 -10.32
C ASP A 352 -23.02 30.11 -9.09
N LEU A 353 -21.84 29.49 -9.21
CA LEU A 353 -20.83 29.48 -8.16
C LEU A 353 -20.16 30.85 -8.01
N ALA A 354 -19.97 31.57 -9.12
CA ALA A 354 -19.39 32.90 -9.11
C ALA A 354 -20.26 33.91 -8.38
N GLU A 355 -21.58 33.86 -8.58
CA GLU A 355 -22.52 34.70 -7.85
C GLU A 355 -22.47 34.44 -6.34
N THR A 356 -22.40 33.18 -5.94
CA THR A 356 -22.31 32.78 -4.52
C THR A 356 -21.04 33.32 -3.87
N ILE A 357 -19.89 33.24 -4.55
CA ILE A 357 -18.62 33.75 -4.02
C ILE A 357 -18.61 35.28 -3.99
N ASP A 358 -19.12 35.95 -5.02
CA ASP A 358 -19.17 37.41 -5.06
C ASP A 358 -20.09 37.99 -3.96
N ALA A 359 -21.24 37.35 -3.72
CA ALA A 359 -22.14 37.70 -2.62
C ALA A 359 -21.47 37.55 -1.25
N GLU A 360 -20.79 36.43 -1.01
CA GLU A 360 -20.07 36.17 0.24
C GLU A 360 -18.87 37.13 0.43
N ALA A 361 -18.14 37.43 -0.64
CA ALA A 361 -17.03 38.38 -0.61
C ALA A 361 -17.49 39.80 -0.27
N LYS A 362 -18.62 40.24 -0.83
CA LYS A 362 -19.25 41.53 -0.49
C LYS A 362 -19.70 41.57 0.98
N ARG A 363 -20.32 40.49 1.47
CA ARG A 363 -20.72 40.36 2.88
C ARG A 363 -19.52 40.50 3.82
N ARG A 364 -18.42 39.78 3.53
CA ARG A 364 -17.19 39.86 4.33
C ARG A 364 -16.46 41.19 4.21
N ALA A 365 -16.50 41.84 3.04
CA ALA A 365 -15.96 43.18 2.88
C ALA A 365 -16.68 44.23 3.75
N LEU A 366 -17.99 44.03 4.01
CA LEU A 366 -18.76 44.85 4.94
C LEU A 366 -18.45 44.51 6.41
N GLU A 367 -18.30 43.23 6.76
CA GLU A 367 -17.96 42.78 8.12
C GLU A 367 -16.52 43.12 8.55
N ASN A 368 -15.61 43.33 7.59
CA ASN A 368 -14.20 43.62 7.82
C ASN A 368 -13.87 45.13 7.93
N LYS A 369 -14.85 46.01 7.67
CA LYS A 369 -14.76 47.46 7.93
C LYS A 369 -15.16 47.74 9.37
#